data_AF-N8XGF6-F1
#
_entry.id   AF-N8XGF6-F1
#
_cell.length_a   1.000
_cell.length_b   1.000
_cell.length_c   1.000
_cell.angle_alpha   90.00
_cell.angle_beta   90.00
_cell.angle_gamma   90.00
#
_symmetry.space_group_name_H-M   'P 1'
#
loop_
_entity.id
_entity.type
_entity.pdbx_description
1 polymer ?
#
loop_
_entity_poly.entity_id
_entity_poly.type
_entity_poly.pdbx_seq_one_letter_code
_entity_poly.pdbx_strand_id
1 'polypeptide(L)'
;MSNQINSTNTPKKYDAGDMHDLASLAEYDMNWMQIAINRIRCDFIKLRKDLQQQGVHSCHFDELQTFLEMYSYLAEERHSCHAKMSEQYEKEWRNTKGGAE
;
A
#
# COMPACT_ATOMS: atom_id res chain seq x y z
N MET A 1 -1.98 -55.31 -3.05
CA MET A 1 -1.45 -53.98 -3.44
C MET A 1 -2.25 -52.95 -2.68
N SER A 2 -1.69 -52.40 -1.60
CA SER A 2 -2.35 -51.33 -0.83
C SER A 2 -2.06 -49.99 -1.51
N ASN A 3 -3.10 -49.36 -2.06
CA ASN A 3 -3.01 -47.98 -2.54
C ASN A 3 -2.99 -47.06 -1.31
N GLN A 4 -1.81 -46.71 -0.82
CA GLN A 4 -1.65 -45.58 0.10
C GLN A 4 -1.85 -44.29 -0.68
N ILE A 5 -3.04 -43.70 -0.58
CA ILE A 5 -3.28 -42.33 -0.98
C ILE A 5 -2.63 -41.45 0.10
N ASN A 6 -1.36 -41.10 -0.08
CA ASN A 6 -0.73 -40.03 0.71
C ASN A 6 -1.25 -38.69 0.20
N SER A 7 -2.41 -38.26 0.72
CA SER A 7 -2.90 -36.90 0.52
C SER A 7 -3.13 -36.24 1.87
N THR A 8 -2.04 -35.80 2.49
CA THR A 8 -2.10 -34.74 3.52
C THR A 8 -2.06 -33.38 2.83
N ASN A 9 -3.05 -33.11 1.96
CA ASN A 9 -3.34 -31.77 1.46
C ASN A 9 -4.16 -31.00 2.50
N THR A 10 -3.64 -30.88 3.72
CA THR A 10 -4.27 -30.01 4.72
C THR A 10 -4.01 -28.56 4.32
N PRO A 11 -5.04 -27.71 4.15
CA PRO A 11 -4.83 -26.31 3.79
C PRO A 11 -3.90 -25.61 4.79
N LYS A 12 -2.96 -24.80 4.30
CA LYS A 12 -2.13 -23.95 5.16
C LYS A 12 -3.07 -23.07 6.00
N LYS A 13 -2.92 -23.11 7.32
CA LYS A 13 -3.53 -22.14 8.22
C LYS A 13 -2.61 -20.93 8.31
N TYR A 14 -3.16 -19.76 8.03
CA TYR A 14 -2.45 -18.50 8.19
C TYR A 14 -2.63 -17.99 9.62
N ASP A 15 -1.58 -17.40 10.18
CA ASP A 15 -1.59 -16.84 11.53
C ASP A 15 -1.39 -15.30 11.53
N ALA A 16 -1.32 -14.71 12.72
CA ALA A 16 -1.09 -13.27 12.88
C ALA A 16 0.26 -12.82 12.31
N GLY A 17 1.27 -13.68 12.26
CA GLY A 17 2.55 -13.39 11.61
C GLY A 17 2.38 -13.26 10.10
N ASP A 18 1.66 -14.20 9.46
CA ASP A 18 1.35 -14.09 8.02
C ASP A 18 0.56 -12.79 7.70
N MET A 19 -0.37 -12.40 8.57
CA MET A 19 -1.14 -11.16 8.40
C MET A 19 -0.30 -9.89 8.63
N HIS A 20 0.64 -9.93 9.58
CA HIS A 20 1.63 -8.87 9.78
C HIS A 20 2.51 -8.68 8.55
N ASP A 21 3.01 -9.76 7.96
CA ASP A 21 3.83 -9.71 6.75
C ASP A 21 3.04 -9.10 5.58
N LEU A 22 1.77 -9.52 5.39
CA LEU A 22 0.90 -8.99 4.36
C LEU A 22 0.62 -7.49 4.55
N ALA A 23 0.29 -7.07 5.77
CA ALA A 23 0.00 -5.67 6.07
C ALA A 23 1.25 -4.80 5.93
N SER A 24 2.41 -5.28 6.37
CA SER A 24 3.69 -4.58 6.22
C SER A 24 4.05 -4.40 4.75
N LEU A 25 3.89 -5.43 3.92
CA LEU A 25 4.15 -5.33 2.48
C LEU A 25 3.25 -4.27 1.83
N ALA A 26 1.95 -4.28 2.18
CA ALA A 26 1.01 -3.29 1.68
C ALA A 26 1.31 -1.86 2.14
N GLU A 27 1.81 -1.68 3.38
CA GLU A 27 2.32 -0.39 3.85
C GLU A 27 3.49 0.10 3.00
N TYR A 28 4.52 -0.74 2.80
CA TYR A 28 5.68 -0.39 1.97
C TYR A 28 5.29 -0.03 0.54
N ASP A 29 4.39 -0.80 -0.07
CA ASP A 29 3.89 -0.52 -1.41
C ASP A 29 3.19 0.85 -1.49
N MET A 30 2.39 1.20 -0.48
CA MET A 30 1.72 2.50 -0.44
C MET A 30 2.69 3.65 -0.19
N ASN A 31 3.77 3.43 0.57
CA ASN A 31 4.84 4.42 0.72
C ASN A 31 5.53 4.68 -0.63
N TRP A 32 5.87 3.63 -1.37
CA TRP A 32 6.43 3.78 -2.72
C TRP A 32 5.47 4.46 -3.70
N MET A 33 4.19 4.12 -3.63
CA MET A 33 3.14 4.80 -4.41
C MET A 33 3.09 6.29 -4.10
N GLN A 34 3.15 6.67 -2.82
CA GLN A 34 3.15 8.06 -2.39
C GLN A 34 4.38 8.82 -2.92
N ILE A 35 5.57 8.20 -2.87
CA ILE A 35 6.80 8.76 -3.44
C ILE A 35 6.66 8.97 -4.96
N ALA A 36 6.16 7.98 -5.68
CA ALA A 36 5.98 8.05 -7.13
C ALA A 36 4.99 9.16 -7.52
N ILE A 37 3.83 9.23 -6.86
CA ILE A 37 2.83 10.28 -7.12
C ILE A 37 3.39 11.66 -6.78
N ASN A 38 4.10 11.80 -5.66
CA ASN A 38 4.72 13.07 -5.29
C ASN A 38 5.73 13.53 -6.35
N ARG A 39 6.52 12.60 -6.90
CA ARG A 39 7.44 12.93 -7.99
C ARG A 39 6.70 13.44 -9.23
N ILE A 40 5.66 12.72 -9.67
CA ILE A 40 4.84 13.12 -10.83
C ILE A 40 4.19 14.49 -10.56
N ARG A 41 3.66 14.72 -9.36
CA ARG A 41 3.04 15.98 -8.97
C ARG A 41 4.03 17.15 -9.04
N CYS A 42 5.26 16.97 -8.57
CA CYS A 42 6.31 17.99 -8.67
C CYS A 42 6.63 18.34 -10.14
N ASP A 43 6.79 17.32 -10.99
CA ASP A 43 7.11 17.53 -12.40
C ASP A 43 5.91 18.14 -13.16
N PHE A 44 4.69 17.75 -12.83
CA PHE A 44 3.45 18.36 -13.33
C PHE A 44 3.34 19.84 -12.96
N ILE A 45 3.61 20.23 -11.71
CA ILE A 45 3.54 21.64 -11.28
C ILE A 45 4.53 22.50 -12.06
N LYS A 46 5.75 21.99 -12.30
CA LYS A 46 6.76 22.68 -13.13
C LYS A 46 6.28 22.85 -14.56
N LEU A 47 5.86 21.75 -15.20
CA LEU A 47 5.37 21.77 -16.58
C LEU A 47 4.16 22.69 -16.75
N ARG A 48 3.20 22.63 -15.82
CA ARG A 48 2.03 23.51 -15.81
C ARG A 48 2.45 24.97 -15.81
N LYS A 49 3.40 25.34 -14.94
CA LYS A 49 3.89 26.72 -14.84
C LYS A 49 4.55 27.18 -16.15
N ASP A 50 5.37 26.33 -16.75
CA ASP A 50 6.07 26.64 -18.01
C ASP A 50 5.08 26.81 -19.18
N LEU A 51 4.01 26.02 -19.23
CA LEU A 51 2.95 26.14 -20.24
C LEU A 51 2.03 27.34 -20.01
N GLN A 52 1.73 27.67 -18.75
CA GLN A 52 0.97 28.87 -18.41
C GLN A 52 1.70 30.15 -18.83
N GLN A 53 3.04 30.17 -18.71
CA GLN A 53 3.86 31.28 -19.23
C GLN A 53 3.79 31.41 -20.75
N GLN A 54 3.44 30.34 -21.47
CA GLN A 54 3.22 30.32 -22.92
C GLN A 54 1.75 30.63 -23.30
N GLY A 55 0.89 30.97 -22.33
CA GLY A 55 -0.50 31.34 -22.57
C GLY A 55 -1.50 30.19 -22.51
N VAL A 56 -1.09 28.98 -22.11
CA VAL A 56 -2.03 27.86 -21.90
C VAL A 56 -2.85 28.12 -20.64
N HIS A 57 -4.19 28.09 -20.78
CA HIS A 57 -5.10 28.36 -19.68
C HIS A 57 -5.06 27.26 -18.60
N SER A 58 -5.26 27.62 -17.33
CA SER A 58 -5.15 26.68 -16.20
C SER A 58 -6.16 25.53 -16.27
N CYS A 59 -7.35 25.77 -16.84
CA CYS A 59 -8.43 24.78 -16.89
C CYS A 59 -8.05 23.48 -17.60
N HIS A 60 -7.06 23.50 -18.49
CA HIS A 60 -6.56 22.29 -19.15
C HIS A 60 -5.83 21.33 -18.21
N PHE A 61 -5.52 21.76 -16.99
CA PHE A 61 -4.77 20.99 -16.00
C PHE A 61 -5.63 20.54 -14.82
N ASP A 62 -6.85 21.06 -14.67
CA ASP A 62 -7.68 20.88 -13.47
C ASP A 62 -8.01 19.40 -13.22
N GLU A 63 -8.36 18.66 -14.27
CA GLU A 63 -8.68 17.24 -14.18
C GLU A 63 -7.46 16.42 -13.75
N LEU A 64 -6.31 16.62 -14.38
CA LEU A 64 -5.07 15.93 -14.02
C LEU A 64 -4.61 16.29 -12.61
N GLN A 65 -4.75 17.56 -12.21
CA GLN A 65 -4.46 17.99 -10.84
C GLN A 65 -5.36 17.25 -9.83
N THR A 66 -6.66 17.17 -10.11
CA THR A 66 -7.63 16.47 -9.26
C THR A 66 -7.26 15.00 -9.10
N PHE A 67 -6.88 14.33 -10.19
CA PHE A 67 -6.43 12.93 -10.11
C PHE A 67 -5.16 12.76 -9.28
N LEU A 68 -4.16 13.64 -9.45
CA LEU A 68 -2.93 13.57 -8.67
C LEU A 68 -3.19 13.77 -7.17
N GLU A 69 -4.07 14.71 -6.82
CA GLU A 69 -4.47 14.96 -5.44
C GLU A 69 -5.25 13.77 -4.85
N MET A 70 -6.23 13.23 -5.59
CA MET A 70 -7.02 12.08 -5.18
C MET A 70 -6.14 10.85 -4.92
N TYR A 71 -5.23 10.51 -5.85
CA TYR A 71 -4.36 9.36 -5.66
C TYR A 71 -3.30 9.58 -4.58
N SER A 72 -2.83 10.82 -4.38
CA SER A 72 -1.95 11.14 -3.25
C SER A 72 -2.64 10.85 -1.92
N TYR A 73 -3.89 11.31 -1.78
CA TYR A 73 -4.71 11.06 -0.60
C TYR A 73 -4.94 9.55 -0.38
N LEU A 74 -5.31 8.82 -1.44
CA LEU A 74 -5.54 7.38 -1.34
C LEU A 74 -4.30 6.60 -0.92
N ALA A 75 -3.12 6.97 -1.43
CA ALA A 75 -1.86 6.32 -1.05
C ALA A 75 -1.54 6.57 0.43
N GLU A 76 -1.70 7.80 0.91
CA GLU A 76 -1.45 8.17 2.30
C GLU A 76 -2.42 7.49 3.28
N GLU A 77 -3.71 7.48 2.95
CA GLU A 77 -4.73 6.85 3.79
C GLU A 77 -4.54 5.34 3.87
N ARG A 78 -4.26 4.68 2.74
CA ARG A 78 -3.99 3.25 2.70
C ARG A 78 -2.68 2.89 3.40
N HIS A 79 -1.63 3.68 3.23
CA HIS A 79 -0.39 3.53 3.98
C HIS A 79 -0.68 3.53 5.49
N SER A 80 -1.38 4.54 5.98
CA SER A 80 -1.74 4.67 7.40
C SER A 80 -2.60 3.51 7.90
N CYS A 81 -3.53 3.01 7.07
CA CYS A 81 -4.34 1.84 7.39
C CYS A 81 -3.48 0.56 7.52
N HIS A 82 -2.61 0.31 6.53
CA HIS A 82 -1.74 -0.87 6.52
C HIS A 82 -0.68 -0.84 7.62
N ALA A 83 -0.11 0.32 7.94
CA ALA A 83 0.79 0.50 9.08
C ALA A 83 0.11 0.13 10.40
N LYS A 84 -1.12 0.63 10.64
CA LYS A 84 -1.90 0.29 11.85
C LYS A 84 -2.21 -1.20 11.93
N MET A 85 -2.61 -1.82 10.82
CA MET A 85 -2.87 -3.26 10.77
C MET A 85 -1.60 -4.08 11.01
N SER A 86 -0.48 -3.68 10.41
CA SER A 86 0.82 -4.32 10.62
C SER A 86 1.20 -4.29 12.10
N GLU A 87 1.11 -3.13 12.76
CA GLU A 87 1.41 -2.99 14.19
C GLU A 87 0.47 -3.84 15.06
N GLN A 88 -0.83 -3.90 14.72
CA GLN A 88 -1.80 -4.74 15.42
C GLN A 88 -1.42 -6.22 15.32
N TYR A 89 -1.22 -6.74 14.11
CA TYR A 89 -0.89 -8.13 13.89
C TYR A 89 0.47 -8.52 14.47
N GLU A 90 1.43 -7.60 14.49
CA GLU A 90 2.71 -7.81 15.18
C GLU A 90 2.50 -8.07 16.67
N LYS A 91 1.65 -7.27 17.33
CA LYS A 91 1.32 -7.44 18.75
C LYS A 91 0.62 -8.77 19.00
N GLU A 92 -0.37 -9.13 18.18
CA GLU A 92 -1.07 -10.42 18.26
C GLU A 92 -0.10 -11.60 18.09
N TRP A 93 0.82 -11.51 17.13
CA TRP A 93 1.84 -12.53 16.88
C TRP A 93 2.84 -12.66 18.02
N ARG A 94 3.28 -11.56 18.62
CA ARG A 94 4.16 -11.57 19.80
C ARG A 94 3.46 -12.19 21.01
N ASN A 95 2.18 -11.90 21.23
CA ASN A 95 1.39 -12.46 22.33
C ASN A 95 1.16 -13.97 22.16
N THR A 96 0.97 -14.47 20.95
CA THR A 96 0.86 -15.92 20.69
C THR A 96 2.18 -16.66 20.88
N LYS A 97 3.33 -16.02 20.64
CA LYS A 97 4.65 -16.56 20.98
C LYS A 97 4.93 -16.62 22.49
N GLY A 98 4.32 -15.71 23.27
CA GLY A 98 4.47 -15.63 24.73
C GLY A 98 3.48 -16.46 25.54
N GLY A 99 2.55 -17.17 24.89
CA GLY A 99 1.49 -17.97 25.53
C GLY A 99 1.70 -19.47 25.53
N ALA A 100 2.89 -19.95 25.18
CA ALA A 100 3.29 -21.35 25.35
C ALA A 100 3.94 -21.54 26.73
N GLU A 101 3.15 -21.37 27.80
CA GLU A 101 3.44 -21.88 29.15
C GLU A 101 2.29 -22.77 29.63
#